data_AF-A0A601DKN8-F1
#
_entry.id   AF-A0A601DKN8-F1
#
_cell.length_a   1.000
_cell.length_b   1.000
_cell.length_c   1.000
_cell.angle_alpha   90.00
_cell.angle_beta   90.00
_cell.angle_gamma   90.00
#
_symmetry.space_group_name_H-M   'P 1'
#
loop_
_entity.id
_entity.type
_entity.pdbx_description
1 polymer ?
#
loop_
_entity_poly.entity_id
_entity_poly.type
_entity_poly.pdbx_seq_one_letter_code
_entity_poly.pdbx_strand_id
1 'polypeptide(L)' 'FIDVILEKLYLTHERSLHIGKDGCSRNILLV' A
#
# COMPACT_ATOMS: atom_id res chain seq x y z
N PHE A 1 9.54 -11.49 8.06
CA PHE A 1 10.18 -10.15 7.96
C PHE A 1 9.39 -9.21 7.06
N ILE A 2 9.04 -9.63 5.83
CA ILE A 2 8.27 -8.83 4.88
C ILE A 2 6.93 -8.38 5.47
N ASP A 3 6.20 -9.28 6.14
CA ASP A 3 4.87 -8.98 6.68
C ASP A 3 4.87 -7.87 7.72
N VAL A 4 5.91 -7.75 8.55
CA VAL A 4 6.03 -6.67 9.55
C VAL A 4 6.19 -5.29 8.88
N ILE A 5 6.83 -5.26 7.72
CA ILE A 5 6.99 -4.03 6.94
C ILE A 5 5.68 -3.67 6.25
N LEU A 6 4.98 -4.67 5.69
CA LEU A 6 3.67 -4.49 5.08
C LEU A 6 2.62 -4.03 6.09
N GLU A 7 2.65 -4.56 7.31
CA GLU A 7 1.76 -4.15 8.39
C GLU A 7 1.93 -2.66 8.73
N LYS A 8 3.17 -2.18 8.84
CA LYS A 8 3.45 -0.75 9.07
C LYS A 8 2.92 0.13 7.93
N LEU A 9 3.10 -0.29 6.68
CA LEU A 9 2.58 0.43 5.52
C LEU A 9 1.05 0.47 5.52
N TYR A 10 0.42 -0.67 5.76
CA TYR A 10 -1.04 -0.81 5.83
C TYR A 10 -1.65 0.10 6.91
N LEU A 11 -1.07 0.11 8.12
CA LEU A 11 -1.56 0.93 9.22
C LEU A 11 -1.42 2.44 8.98
N THR A 12 -0.43 2.85 8.16
CA THR A 12 -0.18 4.26 7.85
C THR A 12 -0.93 4.77 6.60
N HIS A 13 -1.40 3.86 5.75
CA HIS A 13 -2.10 4.18 4.50
C HIS A 13 -3.55 3.69 4.54
N GLU A 14 -4.30 4.16 5.52
CA GLU A 14 -5.76 3.95 5.62
C GLU A 14 -6.19 2.47 5.57
N ARG A 15 -5.36 1.56 6.10
CA ARG A 15 -5.62 0.11 6.03
C ARG A 15 -5.74 -0.38 4.60
N SER A 16 -4.83 0.08 3.73
CA SER A 16 -4.69 -0.36 2.35
C SER A 16 -3.24 -0.37 1.92
N LEU A 17 -2.92 -1.21 0.93
CA LEU A 17 -1.65 -1.18 0.20
C LEU A 17 -1.81 -0.61 -1.22
N HIS A 18 -3.01 -0.12 -1.57
CA HIS A 18 -3.24 0.65 -2.78
C HIS A 18 -2.67 2.08 -2.62
N ILE A 19 -1.34 2.17 -2.60
CA ILE A 19 -0.61 3.40 -2.32
C ILE A 19 -0.26 4.06 -3.65
N GLY A 20 -0.65 5.33 -3.78
CA GLY A 20 -0.27 6.19 -4.89
C GLY A 20 0.69 7.31 -4.46
N LYS A 21 1.33 7.94 -5.45
CA LYS A 21 2.14 9.14 -5.28
C LYS A 21 1.80 10.11 -6.40
N ASP A 22 1.67 11.40 -6.06
CA ASP A 22 1.34 12.48 -7.01
C ASP A 22 0.07 12.17 -7.83
N GLY A 23 -0.94 11.58 -7.18
CA GLY A 23 -2.20 11.20 -7.80
C GLY A 23 -2.17 9.93 -8.67
N CYS A 24 -1.01 9.24 -8.78
CA CYS A 24 -0.84 8.03 -9.58
C CYS A 24 -0.60 6.79 -8.71
N SER A 25 -1.32 5.69 -8.96
CA SER A 25 -1.12 4.40 -8.31
C SER A 25 -1.16 3.26 -9.34
N ARG A 26 -0.32 2.24 -9.15
CA ARG A 26 -0.37 0.98 -9.89
C ARG A 26 -0.37 -0.25 -8.97
N ASN A 27 -0.54 -0.03 -7.66
CA ASN A 27 -0.58 -1.08 -6.66
C ASN A 27 -1.99 -1.70 -6.56
N ILE A 28 -2.64 -1.89 -7.70
CA ILE A 28 -3.93 -2.58 -7.82
C ILE A 28 -3.68 -4.06 -8.09
N LEU A 29 -4.56 -4.94 -7.60
CA LEU A 29 -4.44 -6.39 -7.78
C LEU A 29 -4.51 -6.83 -9.24
N LEU A 30 -5.34 -6.15 -10.03
CA LEU A 30 -5.53 -6.35 -11.46
C LEU A 30 -5.80 -4.98 -12.10
N VAL A 31 -5.29 -4.75 -13.31
CA VAL A 31 -5.53 -3.53 -14.08
C VAL A 31 -6.98 -3.46 -14.53
#